data_AF-X1EQ32-F1
#
_entry.id   AF-X1EQ32-F1
#
_cell.length_a   1.000
_cell.length_b   1.000
_cell.length_c   1.000
_cell.angle_alpha   90.00
_cell.angle_beta   90.00
_cell.angle_gamma   90.00
#
_symmetry.space_group_name_H-M   'P 1'
#
loop_
_entity.id
_entity.type
_entity.pdbx_description
1 polymer ?
#
loop_
_entity_poly.entity_id
_entity_poly.type
_entity_poly.pdbx_seq_one_letter_code
_entity_poly.pdbx_strand_id
1 'polypeptide(L)'
;MEDIKIPITKKQFAEFLYHWLSRALTKKEIKRNAVALDFKLIKDDDFRKIFEEYLVFDMWSIVYTCERLLENEEIRNECLDIFHNMVYNGHINSNEFTFKNWMISISSRYIEYNKAMKIKHPSNPLWAVAKEFNRNLFGRVRKNAFVQMDIIGYFKLFVSHLEKAILEYDIV
;
A
#
# COMPACT_ATOMS: atom_id res chain seq x y z
N MET A 1 0.31 10.10 31.79
CA MET A 1 1.66 10.17 31.21
C MET A 1 1.45 10.65 29.79
N GLU A 2 2.01 11.81 29.42
CA GLU A 2 2.08 12.18 28.00
C GLU A 2 2.98 11.16 27.31
N ASP A 3 2.48 10.54 26.24
CA ASP A 3 3.31 9.67 25.41
C ASP A 3 4.39 10.52 24.76
N ILE A 4 5.63 10.36 25.21
CA ILE A 4 6.79 11.08 24.66
C ILE A 4 7.02 10.56 23.24
N LYS A 5 6.71 11.39 22.25
CA LYS A 5 6.96 11.08 20.85
C LYS A 5 8.43 11.31 20.49
N ILE A 6 8.94 10.50 19.58
CA ILE A 6 10.30 10.59 19.08
C ILE A 6 10.33 11.64 17.95
N PRO A 7 11.07 12.75 18.10
CA PRO A 7 11.17 13.75 17.04
C PRO A 7 11.99 13.21 15.87
N ILE A 8 11.42 13.27 14.67
CA ILE A 8 12.07 12.84 13.44
C ILE A 8 11.81 13.85 12.32
N THR A 9 12.76 13.98 11.42
CA THR A 9 12.59 14.82 10.23
C THR A 9 11.61 14.20 9.23
N LYS A 10 11.01 15.03 8.38
CA LYS A 10 10.21 14.59 7.21
C LYS A 10 10.89 13.47 6.39
N LYS A 11 12.20 13.58 6.17
CA LYS A 11 13.00 12.59 5.43
C LYS A 11 13.09 11.26 6.19
N GLN A 12 13.38 11.29 7.50
CA GLN A 12 13.43 10.07 8.32
C GLN A 12 12.08 9.38 8.38
N PHE A 13 10.98 10.13 8.45
CA PHE A 13 9.65 9.56 8.37
C PHE A 13 9.38 8.89 7.02
N ALA A 14 9.76 9.54 5.91
CA ALA A 14 9.64 8.95 4.58
C ALA A 14 10.51 7.68 4.41
N GLU A 15 11.72 7.66 4.98
CA GLU A 15 12.59 6.46 5.03
C GLU A 15 11.94 5.34 5.83
N PHE A 16 11.32 5.66 6.97
CA PHE A 16 10.54 4.70 7.75
C PHE A 16 9.40 4.09 6.92
N LEU A 17 8.62 4.90 6.21
CA LEU A 17 7.54 4.41 5.31
C LEU A 17 8.10 3.54 4.19
N TYR A 18 9.23 3.93 3.59
CA TYR A 18 9.89 3.16 2.54
C TYR A 18 10.41 1.80 3.05
N HIS A 19 10.99 1.76 4.25
CA HIS A 19 11.40 0.52 4.90
C HIS A 19 10.20 -0.36 5.25
N TRP A 20 9.09 0.25 5.70
CA TRP A 20 7.85 -0.47 5.96
C TRP A 20 7.33 -1.19 4.71
N LEU A 21 7.21 -0.46 3.60
CA LEU A 21 6.84 -1.01 2.30
C LEU A 21 7.81 -2.13 1.88
N SER A 22 9.11 -1.86 1.93
CA SER A 22 10.16 -2.80 1.49
C SER A 22 10.10 -4.13 2.25
N ARG A 23 9.75 -4.10 3.54
CA ARG A 23 9.58 -5.31 4.37
C ARG A 23 8.36 -6.14 3.97
N ALA A 24 7.28 -5.49 3.52
CA ALA A 24 6.07 -6.17 3.03
C ALA A 24 6.28 -6.79 1.63
N LEU A 25 7.17 -6.22 0.82
CA LEU A 25 7.39 -6.61 -0.58
C LEU A 25 8.56 -7.57 -0.81
N THR A 26 9.06 -8.26 0.22
CA THR A 26 10.11 -9.26 0.01
C THR A 26 9.61 -10.44 -0.83
N LYS A 27 10.50 -11.08 -1.59
CA LYS A 27 10.16 -12.29 -2.39
C LYS A 27 9.48 -13.38 -1.55
N LYS A 28 9.85 -13.50 -0.27
CA LYS A 28 9.23 -14.45 0.68
C LYS A 28 7.78 -14.08 0.97
N GLU A 29 7.51 -12.83 1.33
CA GLU A 29 6.15 -12.36 1.64
C GLU A 29 5.25 -12.40 0.41
N ILE A 30 5.73 -11.98 -0.76
CA ILE A 30 4.96 -12.05 -2.01
C ILE A 30 4.59 -13.49 -2.37
N LYS A 31 5.51 -14.45 -2.22
CA LYS A 31 5.21 -15.87 -2.43
C LYS A 31 4.18 -16.40 -1.41
N ARG A 32 4.31 -16.02 -0.15
CA ARG A 32 3.36 -16.38 0.90
C ARG A 32 1.96 -15.85 0.59
N ASN A 33 1.87 -14.59 0.17
CA ASN A 33 0.64 -13.95 -0.23
C ASN A 33 0.02 -14.61 -1.47
N ALA A 34 0.84 -15.00 -2.46
CA ALA A 34 0.38 -15.75 -3.62
C ALA A 34 -0.34 -17.05 -3.21
N VAL A 35 0.25 -17.80 -2.26
CA VAL A 35 -0.36 -19.02 -1.74
C VAL A 35 -1.68 -18.75 -1.03
N ALA A 36 -1.74 -17.71 -0.17
CA ALA A 36 -2.97 -17.34 0.52
C ALA A 36 -4.11 -16.99 -0.45
N LEU A 37 -3.80 -16.29 -1.54
CA LEU A 37 -4.78 -15.91 -2.56
C LEU A 37 -5.12 -17.00 -3.58
N ASP A 38 -4.56 -18.21 -3.45
CA ASP A 38 -4.61 -19.27 -4.44
C ASP A 38 -4.19 -18.75 -5.84
N PHE A 39 -3.14 -17.93 -5.88
CA PHE A 39 -2.54 -17.37 -7.09
C PHE A 39 -1.34 -18.23 -7.50
N LYS A 40 -1.43 -18.88 -8.66
CA LYS A 40 -0.38 -19.77 -9.14
C LYS A 40 0.78 -18.99 -9.74
N LEU A 41 1.99 -19.25 -9.25
CA LEU A 41 3.24 -18.70 -9.77
C LEU A 41 3.88 -19.71 -10.73
N ILE A 42 3.43 -19.73 -11.99
CA ILE A 42 3.88 -20.70 -13.00
C ILE A 42 5.03 -20.09 -13.82
N LYS A 43 4.89 -18.81 -14.19
CA LYS A 43 5.86 -18.05 -14.98
C LYS A 43 6.44 -16.90 -14.14
N ASP A 44 7.60 -16.39 -14.54
CA ASP A 44 8.20 -15.23 -13.88
C ASP A 44 7.28 -13.99 -13.94
N ASP A 45 6.52 -13.85 -15.02
CA ASP A 45 5.49 -12.82 -15.18
C ASP A 45 4.40 -12.89 -14.11
N ASP A 46 4.08 -14.08 -13.60
CA ASP A 46 3.08 -14.24 -12.54
C ASP A 46 3.60 -13.61 -11.23
N PHE A 47 4.89 -13.78 -10.94
CA PHE A 47 5.52 -13.14 -9.77
C PHE A 47 5.53 -11.63 -9.91
N ARG A 48 5.92 -11.11 -11.09
CA ARG A 48 5.91 -9.67 -11.36
C ARG A 48 4.50 -9.09 -11.18
N LYS A 49 3.48 -9.76 -11.71
CA LYS A 49 2.09 -9.30 -11.62
C LYS A 49 1.60 -9.16 -10.18
N ILE A 50 1.83 -10.18 -9.35
CA ILE A 50 1.42 -10.11 -7.95
C ILE A 50 2.26 -9.11 -7.15
N PHE A 51 3.56 -9.00 -7.45
CA PHE A 51 4.44 -8.00 -6.85
C PHE A 51 3.94 -6.58 -7.13
N GLU A 52 3.65 -6.25 -8.39
CA GLU A 52 3.16 -4.93 -8.80
C GLU A 52 1.82 -4.59 -8.14
N GLU A 53 0.92 -5.57 -8.02
CA GLU A 53 -0.36 -5.37 -7.35
C GLU A 53 -0.18 -5.06 -5.86
N TYR A 54 0.64 -5.83 -5.15
CA TYR A 54 0.94 -5.56 -3.74
C TYR A 54 1.71 -4.25 -3.56
N LEU A 55 2.64 -3.91 -4.46
CA LEU A 55 3.36 -2.64 -4.42
C LEU A 55 2.37 -1.46 -4.42
N VAL A 56 1.45 -1.42 -5.38
CA VAL A 56 0.46 -0.34 -5.47
C VAL A 56 -0.50 -0.36 -4.28
N PHE A 57 -0.95 -1.55 -3.86
CA PHE A 57 -1.89 -1.68 -2.75
C PHE A 57 -1.30 -1.26 -1.40
N ASP A 58 -0.04 -1.63 -1.13
CA ASP A 58 0.65 -1.29 0.11
C ASP A 58 1.01 0.20 0.14
N MET A 59 1.44 0.77 -0.98
CA MET A 59 1.66 2.22 -1.05
C MET A 59 0.36 3.00 -0.85
N TRP A 60 -0.74 2.57 -1.47
CA TRP A 60 -2.06 3.17 -1.21
C TRP A 60 -2.45 3.05 0.27
N SER A 61 -2.19 1.89 0.89
CA SER A 61 -2.47 1.67 2.31
C SER A 61 -1.66 2.59 3.21
N ILE A 62 -0.39 2.86 2.86
CA ILE A 62 0.46 3.85 3.53
C ILE A 62 -0.13 5.25 3.39
N VAL A 63 -0.45 5.69 2.17
CA VAL A 63 -1.04 7.02 1.90
C VAL A 63 -2.35 7.19 2.69
N TYR A 64 -3.24 6.21 2.61
CA TYR A 64 -4.50 6.19 3.35
C TYR A 64 -4.31 6.30 4.86
N THR A 65 -3.28 5.66 5.40
CA THR A 65 -2.96 5.71 6.83
C THR A 65 -2.42 7.08 7.23
N CYS A 66 -1.49 7.64 6.45
CA CYS A 66 -0.93 8.96 6.67
C CYS A 66 -2.01 10.07 6.57
N GLU A 67 -2.90 10.01 5.58
CA GLU A 67 -4.02 10.95 5.43
C GLU A 67 -4.97 10.95 6.62
N ARG A 68 -5.12 9.80 7.29
CA ARG A 68 -5.99 9.68 8.47
C ARG A 68 -5.35 10.13 9.77
N LEU A 69 -4.03 9.99 9.91
CA LEU A 69 -3.31 10.26 11.17
C LEU A 69 -2.58 11.60 11.19
N LEU A 70 -2.13 12.10 10.04
CA LEU A 70 -1.34 13.32 9.94
C LEU A 70 -2.25 14.49 9.53
N GLU A 71 -2.62 15.29 10.52
CA GLU A 71 -3.50 16.46 10.34
C GLU A 71 -2.84 17.58 9.55
N ASN A 72 -1.53 17.79 9.72
CA ASN A 72 -0.79 18.79 8.96
C ASN A 72 -0.58 18.31 7.52
N GLU A 73 -1.39 18.85 6.61
CA GLU A 73 -1.39 18.48 5.20
C GLU A 73 -0.07 18.77 4.49
N GLU A 74 0.58 19.89 4.81
CA GLU A 74 1.85 20.29 4.21
C GLU A 74 2.95 19.30 4.57
N ILE A 75 3.13 19.03 5.87
CA ILE A 75 4.11 18.05 6.37
C ILE A 75 3.82 16.66 5.80
N ARG A 76 2.55 16.23 5.81
CA ARG A 76 2.13 14.94 5.27
C ARG A 76 2.50 14.81 3.80
N ASN A 77 2.14 15.79 2.98
CA ASN A 77 2.33 15.73 1.54
C ASN A 77 3.83 15.74 1.20
N GLU A 78 4.64 16.56 1.87
CA GLU A 78 6.09 16.53 1.69
C GLU A 78 6.70 15.17 2.03
N CYS A 79 6.29 14.55 3.15
CA CYS A 79 6.75 13.21 3.52
C CYS A 79 6.36 12.16 2.47
N LEU A 80 5.11 12.22 1.99
CA LEU A 80 4.62 11.29 0.98
C LEU A 80 5.31 11.50 -0.38
N ASP A 81 5.64 12.73 -0.76
CA ASP A 81 6.39 13.02 -1.98
C ASP A 81 7.82 12.43 -1.91
N ILE A 82 8.50 12.59 -0.78
CA ILE A 82 9.82 11.97 -0.55
C ILE A 82 9.70 10.44 -0.63
N PHE A 83 8.71 9.85 0.04
CA PHE A 83 8.44 8.42 0.00
C PHE A 83 8.21 7.90 -1.42
N HIS A 84 7.34 8.53 -2.21
CA HIS A 84 7.07 8.12 -3.59
C HIS A 84 8.34 8.23 -4.46
N ASN A 85 9.15 9.27 -4.28
CA ASN A 85 10.45 9.38 -4.97
C ASN A 85 11.40 8.23 -4.61
N MET A 86 11.47 7.82 -3.34
CA MET A 86 12.26 6.67 -2.91
C MET A 86 11.77 5.38 -3.57
N VAL A 87 10.45 5.15 -3.61
CA VAL A 87 9.86 3.97 -4.27
C VAL A 87 10.17 3.95 -5.76
N TYR A 88 9.99 5.07 -6.46
CA TYR A 88 10.31 5.18 -7.88
C TYR A 88 11.78 4.84 -8.14
N ASN A 89 12.69 5.45 -7.38
CA ASN A 89 14.12 5.23 -7.54
C ASN A 89 14.54 3.78 -7.22
N GLY A 90 13.87 3.13 -6.28
CA GLY A 90 14.20 1.77 -5.83
C GLY A 90 13.58 0.64 -6.64
N HIS A 91 12.38 0.83 -7.21
CA HIS A 91 11.61 -0.25 -7.85
C HIS A 91 11.27 -0.02 -9.32
N ILE A 92 11.31 1.22 -9.80
CA ILE A 92 10.75 1.57 -11.11
C ILE A 92 11.82 2.10 -12.07
N ASN A 93 12.72 2.96 -11.59
CA ASN A 93 13.66 3.78 -12.34
C ASN A 93 14.23 3.08 -13.58
N SER A 94 13.50 3.23 -14.68
CA SER A 94 13.82 2.68 -15.99
C SER A 94 13.82 3.83 -16.98
N ASN A 95 14.68 3.73 -17.99
CA ASN A 95 14.84 4.78 -19.00
C ASN A 95 13.55 5.07 -19.80
N GLU A 96 12.54 4.20 -19.69
CA GLU A 96 11.29 4.27 -20.45
C GLU A 96 10.16 4.97 -19.68
N PHE A 97 10.28 5.18 -18.36
CA PHE A 97 9.15 5.61 -17.55
C PHE A 97 9.54 6.67 -16.50
N THR A 98 9.25 7.94 -16.79
CA THR A 98 9.56 9.06 -15.89
C THR A 98 8.76 9.01 -14.58
N PHE A 99 9.28 9.62 -13.50
CA PHE A 99 8.58 9.74 -12.21
C PHE A 99 7.16 10.29 -12.37
N LYS A 100 6.99 11.33 -13.18
CA LYS A 100 5.67 11.92 -13.45
C LYS A 100 4.71 10.92 -14.09
N ASN A 101 5.15 10.17 -15.10
CA ASN A 101 4.31 9.19 -15.77
C ASN A 101 3.95 8.03 -14.84
N TRP A 102 4.90 7.63 -13.99
CA TRP A 102 4.66 6.62 -12.96
C TRP A 102 3.65 7.08 -11.91
N MET A 103 3.79 8.30 -11.39
CA MET A 103 2.81 8.88 -10.46
C MET A 103 1.40 8.93 -11.07
N ILE A 104 1.28 9.30 -12.35
CA ILE A 104 -0.01 9.29 -13.05
C ILE A 104 -0.59 7.87 -13.10
N SER A 105 0.23 6.87 -13.41
CA SER A 105 -0.21 5.47 -13.46
C SER A 105 -0.72 4.97 -12.10
N ILE A 106 0.05 5.16 -11.02
CA ILE A 106 -0.36 4.68 -9.69
C ILE A 106 -1.52 5.50 -9.10
N SER A 107 -1.62 6.79 -9.40
CA SER A 107 -2.70 7.64 -8.86
C SER A 107 -4.07 7.18 -9.36
N SER A 108 -4.17 6.67 -10.60
CA SER A 108 -5.41 6.07 -11.11
C SER A 108 -5.88 4.90 -10.24
N ARG A 109 -4.95 4.08 -9.76
CA ARG A 109 -5.20 2.93 -8.88
C ARG A 109 -5.57 3.37 -7.46
N TYR A 110 -4.96 4.41 -6.94
CA TYR A 110 -5.35 4.99 -5.64
C TYR A 110 -6.78 5.53 -5.69
N ILE A 111 -7.17 6.17 -6.80
CA ILE A 111 -8.54 6.66 -7.00
C ILE A 111 -9.55 5.50 -7.00
N GLU A 112 -9.23 4.37 -7.62
CA GLU A 112 -10.07 3.17 -7.59
C GLU A 112 -10.28 2.67 -6.14
N TYR A 113 -9.20 2.55 -5.37
CA TYR A 113 -9.29 2.12 -3.97
C TYR A 113 -10.02 3.12 -3.08
N ASN A 114 -9.79 4.42 -3.27
CA ASN A 114 -10.49 5.48 -2.55
C ASN A 114 -11.98 5.51 -2.87
N LYS A 115 -12.37 5.27 -4.13
CA LYS A 115 -13.78 5.12 -4.52
C LYS A 115 -14.38 3.87 -3.88
N ALA A 116 -13.66 2.75 -3.90
CA ALA A 116 -14.10 1.51 -3.28
C ALA A 116 -14.33 1.66 -1.77
N MET A 117 -13.45 2.38 -1.07
CA MET A 117 -13.60 2.68 0.37
C MET A 117 -14.87 3.49 0.71
N LYS A 118 -15.44 4.21 -0.26
CA LYS A 118 -16.68 5.00 -0.09
C LYS A 118 -17.94 4.17 -0.36
N ILE A 119 -17.81 2.96 -0.92
CA ILE A 119 -18.96 2.10 -1.21
C ILE A 119 -19.52 1.55 0.10
N LYS A 120 -20.80 1.83 0.35
CA LYS A 120 -21.54 1.21 1.45
C LYS A 120 -21.67 -0.29 1.17
N HIS A 121 -21.14 -1.10 2.08
CA HIS A 121 -21.28 -2.55 2.05
C HIS A 121 -21.78 -3.02 3.43
N PRO A 122 -22.70 -4.00 3.50
CA PRO A 122 -23.31 -4.43 4.76
C PRO A 122 -22.31 -4.81 5.86
N SER A 123 -21.16 -5.36 5.50
CA SER A 123 -20.13 -5.77 6.47
C SER A 123 -19.09 -4.69 6.74
N ASN A 124 -18.39 -4.20 5.70
CA ASN A 124 -17.45 -3.10 5.76
C ASN A 124 -17.06 -2.65 4.33
N PRO A 125 -16.61 -1.41 4.11
CA PRO A 125 -16.18 -0.94 2.80
C PRO A 125 -14.95 -1.65 2.22
N LEU A 126 -14.14 -2.33 3.05
CA LEU A 126 -12.97 -3.10 2.58
C LEU A 126 -13.35 -4.27 1.67
N TRP A 127 -14.60 -4.73 1.69
CA TRP A 127 -15.10 -5.68 0.70
C TRP A 127 -15.04 -5.15 -0.72
N ALA A 128 -15.32 -3.86 -0.93
CA ALA A 128 -15.19 -3.25 -2.25
C ALA A 128 -13.72 -3.09 -2.63
N VAL A 129 -12.87 -2.66 -1.68
CA VAL A 129 -11.42 -2.53 -1.89
C VAL A 129 -10.79 -3.87 -2.29
N ALA A 130 -11.12 -4.94 -1.56
CA ALA A 130 -10.65 -6.29 -1.87
C ALA A 130 -11.16 -6.81 -3.22
N LYS A 131 -12.34 -6.38 -3.67
CA LYS A 131 -12.84 -6.69 -5.02
C LYS A 131 -12.02 -6.00 -6.09
N GLU A 132 -11.63 -4.74 -5.90
CA GLU A 132 -10.76 -4.03 -6.84
C GLU A 132 -9.37 -4.68 -6.90
N PHE A 133 -8.74 -4.97 -5.75
CA PHE A 133 -7.48 -5.71 -5.71
C PHE A 133 -7.58 -7.05 -6.46
N ASN A 134 -8.63 -7.83 -6.19
CA ASN A 134 -8.85 -9.11 -6.84
C ASN A 134 -9.07 -8.97 -8.35
N ARG A 135 -9.88 -8.00 -8.78
CA ARG A 135 -10.08 -7.70 -10.21
C ARG A 135 -8.75 -7.37 -10.89
N ASN A 136 -7.93 -6.56 -10.25
CA ASN A 136 -6.67 -6.11 -10.81
C ASN A 136 -5.63 -7.25 -10.89
N LEU A 137 -5.54 -8.09 -9.86
CA LEU A 137 -4.64 -9.24 -9.85
C LEU A 137 -5.07 -10.34 -10.84
N PHE A 138 -6.37 -10.66 -10.89
CA PHE A 138 -6.87 -11.82 -11.64
C PHE A 138 -7.52 -11.47 -12.99
N GLY A 139 -7.66 -10.18 -13.31
CA GLY A 139 -8.42 -9.68 -14.47
C GLY A 139 -9.94 -9.79 -14.31
N ARG A 140 -10.42 -10.39 -13.22
CA ARG A 140 -11.83 -10.59 -12.87
C ARG A 140 -11.95 -10.83 -11.37
N VAL A 141 -13.09 -10.51 -10.80
CA VAL A 141 -13.35 -10.81 -9.39
C VAL A 141 -13.58 -12.32 -9.22
N ARG A 142 -12.69 -13.02 -8.52
CA ARG A 142 -12.93 -14.43 -8.15
C ARG A 142 -14.10 -14.52 -7.17
N LYS A 143 -14.95 -15.54 -7.37
CA LYS A 143 -16.11 -15.82 -6.50
C LYS A 143 -15.73 -16.37 -5.11
N ASN A 144 -14.47 -16.76 -4.91
CA ASN A 144 -14.01 -17.34 -3.65
C ASN A 144 -13.89 -16.27 -2.57
N ALA A 145 -14.87 -16.20 -1.67
CA ALA A 145 -14.94 -15.25 -0.56
C ALA A 145 -13.69 -15.26 0.35
N PHE A 146 -13.00 -16.40 0.47
CA PHE A 146 -11.77 -16.49 1.26
C PHE A 146 -10.67 -15.58 0.71
N VAL A 147 -10.55 -15.46 -0.62
CA VAL A 147 -9.58 -14.55 -1.25
C VAL A 147 -9.87 -13.10 -0.84
N GLN A 148 -11.14 -12.68 -0.81
CA GLN A 148 -11.46 -11.33 -0.32
C GLN A 148 -11.19 -11.19 1.18
N MET A 149 -11.48 -12.20 2.00
CA MET A 149 -11.18 -12.16 3.43
C MET A 149 -9.68 -12.05 3.70
N ASP A 150 -8.84 -12.76 2.94
CA ASP A 150 -7.38 -12.69 3.07
C ASP A 150 -6.85 -11.30 2.71
N ILE A 151 -7.35 -10.67 1.64
CA ILE A 151 -6.99 -9.30 1.27
C ILE A 151 -7.41 -8.31 2.37
N ILE A 152 -8.64 -8.45 2.90
CA ILE A 152 -9.15 -7.59 3.98
C ILE A 152 -8.32 -7.78 5.26
N GLY A 153 -8.01 -9.03 5.61
CA GLY A 153 -7.22 -9.39 6.79
C GLY A 153 -5.81 -8.82 6.69
N TYR A 154 -5.17 -8.99 5.54
CA TYR A 154 -3.87 -8.40 5.22
C TYR A 154 -3.90 -6.87 5.40
N PHE A 155 -4.83 -6.18 4.76
CA PHE A 155 -4.96 -4.72 4.85
C PHE A 155 -5.13 -4.25 6.30
N LYS A 156 -6.02 -4.89 7.07
CA LYS A 156 -6.27 -4.51 8.46
C LYS A 156 -5.03 -4.67 9.34
N LEU A 157 -4.30 -5.76 9.19
CA LEU A 157 -3.07 -5.99 9.95
C LEU A 157 -1.98 -5.00 9.56
N PHE A 158 -1.81 -4.76 8.25
CA PHE A 158 -0.86 -3.80 7.72
C PHE A 158 -1.12 -2.39 8.28
N VAL A 159 -2.35 -1.89 8.13
CA VAL A 159 -2.76 -0.56 8.59
C VAL A 159 -2.69 -0.46 10.10
N SER A 160 -3.20 -1.44 10.86
CA SER A 160 -3.20 -1.37 12.33
C SER A 160 -1.78 -1.33 12.91
N HIS A 161 -0.83 -2.07 12.33
CA HIS A 161 0.56 -2.02 12.78
C HIS A 161 1.26 -0.72 12.33
N LEU A 162 0.97 -0.25 11.11
CA LEU A 162 1.53 1.01 10.62
C LEU A 162 1.03 2.20 11.45
N GLU A 163 -0.26 2.23 11.78
CA GLU A 163 -0.87 3.26 12.63
C GLU A 163 -0.15 3.35 13.98
N LYS A 164 0.05 2.20 14.64
CA LYS A 164 0.77 2.16 15.92
C LYS A 164 2.19 2.73 15.79
N ALA A 165 2.91 2.33 14.75
CA ALA A 165 4.28 2.79 14.53
C ALA A 165 4.36 4.28 14.18
N ILE A 166 3.41 4.82 13.40
CA ILE A 166 3.36 6.25 13.06
C ILE A 166 3.12 7.11 14.31
N LEU A 167 2.27 6.64 15.24
CA LEU A 167 1.91 7.38 16.45
C LEU A 167 3.07 7.54 17.45
N GLU A 168 4.15 6.78 17.31
CA GLU A 168 5.38 6.91 18.12
C GLU A 168 6.22 8.15 17.75
N TYR A 169 5.96 8.77 16.60
CA TYR A 169 6.78 9.84 16.05
C TYR A 169 6.11 11.21 16.10
N ASP A 170 6.96 12.24 16.28
CA ASP A 170 6.62 13.64 16.05
C ASP A 170 7.44 14.14 14.86
N ILE A 171 6.77 14.62 13.81
CA ILE A 171 7.43 15.00 12.56
C ILE A 171 7.77 16.49 12.61
N VAL A 172 9.07 16.79 12.65
CA VAL A 172 9.63 18.15 12.76
C VAL A 172 10.34 18.61 11.48
#